data_AF-A0A937RHP2-F1
#
_entry.id   AF-A0A937RHP2-F1
#
_cell.length_a   1.000
_cell.length_b   1.000
_cell.length_c   1.000
_cell.angle_alpha   90.00
_cell.angle_beta   90.00
_cell.angle_gamma   90.00
#
_symmetry.space_group_name_H-M   'P 1'
#
loop_
_entity.id
_entity.type
_entity.pdbx_description
1 polymer ?
#
loop_
_entity_poly.entity_id
_entity_poly.type
_entity_poly.pdbx_seq_one_letter_code
_entity_poly.pdbx_strand_id
1 'polypeptide(L)'
;MSFLHGDTPVVGFGPLTLDDLARRSEKAYADHMATYAATEVLHQVVVSAPEYDRQVAELVDAAYLLVREFRKKTKAEWRTAYRVWATAAGITVPPDADDDSDDDGED
;
A
#
# COMPACT_ATOMS: atom_id res chain seq x y z
N MET A 1 -18.43 -27.80 17.93
CA MET A 1 -17.27 -28.18 17.09
C MET A 1 -16.15 -27.19 17.41
N SER A 2 -15.05 -27.65 18.00
CA SER A 2 -13.92 -26.80 18.36
C SER A 2 -13.06 -26.53 17.13
N PHE A 3 -12.92 -25.27 16.75
CA PHE A 3 -11.93 -24.83 15.77
C PHE A 3 -10.57 -24.77 16.46
N LEU A 4 -9.76 -25.82 16.28
CA LEU A 4 -8.35 -25.79 16.62
C LEU A 4 -7.66 -24.80 15.65
N HIS A 5 -7.50 -23.56 16.11
CA HIS A 5 -6.73 -22.54 15.42
C HIS A 5 -5.25 -22.96 15.46
N GLY A 6 -4.63 -23.14 14.30
CA GLY A 6 -3.24 -23.55 14.17
C GLY A 6 -2.32 -22.57 14.91
N ASP A 7 -1.71 -23.07 15.98
CA ASP A 7 -0.98 -22.32 16.99
C ASP A 7 0.53 -22.27 16.68
N THR A 8 0.90 -21.99 15.43
CA THR A 8 2.30 -21.83 15.04
C THR A 8 2.62 -20.35 14.86
N PRO A 9 3.03 -19.64 15.94
CA PRO A 9 3.47 -18.27 15.83
C PRO A 9 4.72 -18.17 14.94
N VAL A 10 4.77 -17.14 14.10
CA VAL A 10 6.00 -16.73 13.42
C VAL A 10 7.00 -16.35 14.52
N VAL A 11 8.08 -17.13 14.62
CA VAL A 11 9.07 -17.10 15.70
C VAL A 11 9.57 -15.67 15.95
N GLY A 12 9.31 -15.13 17.15
CA GLY A 12 9.87 -13.87 17.65
C GLY A 12 8.88 -12.78 18.06
N PHE A 13 7.61 -12.84 17.63
CA PHE A 13 6.65 -11.74 17.85
C PHE A 13 5.39 -12.08 18.66
N GLY A 14 5.35 -13.27 19.28
CA GLY A 14 4.15 -13.75 19.98
C GLY A 14 3.02 -14.15 19.02
N PRO A 15 1.85 -14.59 19.54
CA PRO A 15 0.70 -14.92 18.72
C PRO A 15 0.15 -13.67 18.03
N LEU A 16 0.01 -13.70 16.70
CA LEU A 16 -0.63 -12.64 15.91
C LEU A 16 -2.09 -12.50 16.33
N THR A 17 -2.40 -11.47 17.12
CA THR A 17 -3.77 -11.21 17.57
C THR A 17 -4.57 -10.47 16.49
N LEU A 18 -5.91 -10.49 16.60
CA LEU A 18 -6.77 -9.65 15.76
C LEU A 18 -6.46 -8.15 15.91
N ASP A 19 -6.02 -7.74 17.10
CA ASP A 19 -5.60 -6.37 17.38
C ASP A 19 -4.29 -6.02 16.64
N ASP A 20 -3.33 -6.94 16.59
CA ASP A 20 -2.11 -6.74 15.79
C ASP A 20 -2.41 -6.64 14.30
N LEU A 21 -3.38 -7.41 13.80
CA LEU A 21 -3.82 -7.34 12.42
C LEU A 21 -4.54 -6.03 12.11
N ALA A 22 -5.40 -5.56 13.03
CA ALA A 22 -6.09 -4.27 12.91
C ALA A 22 -5.08 -3.10 12.86
N ARG A 23 -4.10 -3.09 13.77
CA ARG A 23 -3.04 -2.07 13.81
C ARG A 23 -2.19 -2.06 12.53
N ARG A 24 -1.87 -3.24 11.99
CA ARG A 24 -1.13 -3.36 10.71
C ARG A 24 -1.96 -2.87 9.52
N SER A 25 -3.26 -3.17 9.50
CA SER A 25 -4.17 -2.72 8.46
C SER A 25 -4.34 -1.20 8.46
N GLU A 26 -4.56 -0.61 9.64
CA GLU A 26 -4.66 0.84 9.82
C GLU A 26 -3.37 1.55 9.39
N LYS A 27 -2.21 1.02 9.79
CA LYS A 27 -0.92 1.54 9.36
C LYS A 27 -0.74 1.45 7.84
N ALA A 28 -1.05 0.31 7.22
CA ALA A 28 -0.92 0.14 5.78
C ALA A 28 -1.84 1.09 5.00
N TYR A 29 -3.06 1.33 5.50
CA TYR A 29 -3.97 2.32 4.92
C TYR A 29 -3.44 3.75 5.08
N ALA A 30 -2.95 4.13 6.26
CA ALA A 30 -2.36 5.44 6.49
C ALA A 30 -1.14 5.69 5.59
N ASP A 31 -0.25 4.70 5.48
CA ASP A 31 0.94 4.75 4.61
C ASP A 31 0.51 4.85 3.12
N HIS A 32 -0.54 4.12 2.70
CA HIS A 32 -1.11 4.24 1.36
C HIS A 32 -1.65 5.66 1.10
N MET A 33 -2.43 6.22 2.02
CA MET A 33 -2.98 7.58 1.88
C MET A 33 -1.90 8.65 1.86
N ALA A 34 -0.81 8.48 2.62
CA ALA A 34 0.33 9.40 2.61
C ALA A 34 1.00 9.52 1.23
N THR A 35 0.91 8.48 0.38
CA THR A 35 1.46 8.55 -0.98
C THR A 35 0.75 9.56 -1.87
N TYR A 36 -0.53 9.86 -1.63
CA TYR A 36 -1.24 10.90 -2.38
C TYR A 36 -0.71 12.29 -2.03
N ALA A 37 -0.48 12.54 -0.74
CA ALA A 37 0.14 13.78 -0.29
C ALA A 37 1.57 13.93 -0.83
N ALA A 38 2.35 12.85 -0.87
CA ALA A 38 3.69 12.86 -1.46
C ALA A 38 3.67 13.21 -2.96
N THR A 39 2.74 12.63 -3.73
CA THR A 39 2.57 12.96 -5.15
C THR A 39 2.21 14.43 -5.37
N GLU A 40 1.30 14.98 -4.56
CA GLU A 40 0.91 16.40 -4.65
C GLU A 40 2.11 17.32 -4.40
N VAL A 41 2.93 17.04 -3.38
CA VAL A 41 4.13 17.82 -3.09
C VAL A 41 5.11 17.78 -4.26
N LEU A 42 5.33 16.60 -4.86
CA LEU A 42 6.20 16.45 -6.03
C LEU A 42 5.68 17.24 -7.24
N HIS A 43 4.37 17.25 -7.47
CA HIS A 43 3.75 18.06 -8.52
C HIS A 43 4.00 19.56 -8.30
N GLN A 44 3.81 20.06 -7.07
CA GLN A 44 4.07 21.46 -6.74
C GLN A 44 5.55 21.85 -6.92
N VAL A 45 6.49 20.95 -6.65
CA VAL A 45 7.92 21.20 -6.89
C VAL A 45 8.20 21.40 -8.38
N VAL A 46 7.60 20.61 -9.27
CA VAL A 46 7.77 20.75 -10.72
C VAL A 46 7.15 22.06 -11.22
N VAL A 47 5.93 22.39 -10.78
CA VAL A 47 5.23 23.61 -11.20
C VAL A 47 5.92 24.88 -10.70
N SER A 48 6.58 24.82 -9.54
CA SER A 48 7.27 25.98 -8.95
C SER A 48 8.73 26.14 -9.39
N ALA A 49 9.29 25.18 -10.13
CA ALA A 49 10.66 25.25 -10.61
C ALA A 49 10.79 26.29 -11.74
N PRO A 50 11.69 27.30 -11.62
CA PRO A 50 11.95 28.25 -12.70
C PRO A 50 12.70 27.54 -13.85
N GLU A 51 12.24 27.77 -15.09
CA GLU A 51 12.82 27.26 -16.35
C GLU A 51 13.41 25.85 -16.28
N TYR A 52 12.53 24.83 -16.26
CA TYR A 52 12.82 23.42 -16.56
C TYR A 52 14.22 22.96 -16.15
N ASP A 53 14.55 23.08 -14.87
CA ASP A 53 15.77 22.48 -14.34
C ASP A 53 15.66 20.97 -14.53
N ARG A 54 16.37 20.47 -15.55
CA ARG A 54 16.34 19.08 -15.96
C ARG A 54 16.75 18.14 -14.82
N GLN A 55 17.66 18.56 -13.93
CA GLN A 55 18.03 17.74 -12.78
C GLN A 55 16.89 17.66 -11.76
N VAL A 56 16.14 18.74 -11.56
CA VAL A 56 14.96 18.74 -10.69
C VAL A 56 13.87 17.85 -11.28
N ALA A 57 13.63 17.93 -12.60
CA ALA A 57 12.66 17.07 -13.28
C ALA A 57 13.02 15.58 -13.17
N GLU A 58 14.26 15.20 -13.50
CA GLU A 58 14.73 13.81 -13.41
C GLU A 58 14.67 13.27 -11.96
N LEU A 59 14.94 14.11 -10.96
CA LEU A 59 14.83 13.73 -9.55
C LEU A 59 13.37 13.53 -9.11
N VAL A 60 12.45 14.40 -9.56
CA VAL A 60 11.03 14.26 -9.27
C VAL A 60 10.45 13.02 -9.92
N ASP A 61 10.81 12.71 -11.17
CA ASP A 61 10.38 11.49 -11.86
C ASP A 61 10.85 10.23 -11.11
N ALA A 62 12.11 10.20 -10.68
CA ALA A 62 12.62 9.10 -9.87
C ALA A 62 11.86 8.95 -8.53
N ALA A 63 11.54 10.07 -7.88
CA ALA A 63 10.74 10.06 -6.65
C ALA A 63 9.31 9.58 -6.90
N TYR A 64 8.69 9.97 -8.01
CA TYR A 64 7.35 9.52 -8.39
C TYR A 64 7.31 8.01 -8.61
N LEU A 65 8.30 7.44 -9.31
CA LEU A 65 8.42 5.99 -9.49
C LEU A 65 8.54 5.25 -8.16
N LEU A 66 9.34 5.75 -7.22
CA LEU A 66 9.46 5.17 -5.89
C LEU A 66 8.13 5.21 -5.12
N VAL A 67 7.40 6.32 -5.19
CA VAL A 67 6.08 6.47 -4.57
C VAL A 67 5.08 5.51 -5.20
N ARG A 68 5.10 5.32 -6.53
CA ARG A 68 4.24 4.38 -7.24
C ARG A 68 4.48 2.94 -6.77
N GLU A 69 5.73 2.50 -6.72
CA GLU A 69 6.07 1.15 -6.26
C GLU A 69 5.73 0.95 -4.78
N PHE A 70 5.96 1.96 -3.95
CA PHE A 70 5.56 1.92 -2.54
C PHE A 70 4.03 1.84 -2.37
N ARG A 71 3.25 2.54 -3.21
CA ARG A 71 1.79 2.48 -3.23
C ARG A 71 1.29 1.09 -3.64
N LYS A 72 1.89 0.46 -4.66
CA LYS A 72 1.58 -0.91 -5.08
C LYS A 72 1.83 -1.91 -3.94
N LYS A 73 3.00 -1.81 -3.30
CA LYS A 73 3.36 -2.67 -2.16
C LYS A 73 2.39 -2.53 -1.00
N THR A 74 2.12 -1.30 -0.56
CA THR A 74 1.24 -1.05 0.60
C THR A 74 -0.22 -1.48 0.33
N LYS A 75 -0.74 -1.28 -0.89
CA LYS A 75 -2.04 -1.80 -1.33
C LYS A 75 -2.10 -3.34 -1.23
N ALA A 76 -1.04 -4.02 -1.68
CA ALA A 76 -0.96 -5.48 -1.62
C ALA A 76 -0.87 -6.01 -0.17
N GLU A 77 -0.07 -5.37 0.68
CA GLU A 77 0.05 -5.72 2.10
C GLU A 77 -1.28 -5.51 2.84
N TRP A 78 -1.94 -4.37 2.63
CA TRP A 78 -3.26 -4.08 3.19
C TRP A 78 -4.32 -5.12 2.76
N ARG A 79 -4.40 -5.43 1.46
CA ARG A 79 -5.35 -6.45 0.95
C ARG A 79 -5.09 -7.83 1.51
N THR A 80 -3.82 -8.22 1.63
CA THR A 80 -3.44 -9.50 2.22
C THR A 80 -3.91 -9.58 3.67
N ALA A 81 -3.65 -8.54 4.47
CA ALA A 81 -4.11 -8.46 5.85
C ALA A 81 -5.64 -8.52 5.95
N TYR A 82 -6.35 -7.78 5.09
CA TYR A 82 -7.81 -7.79 5.03
C TYR A 82 -8.38 -9.17 4.69
N ARG A 83 -7.81 -9.87 3.70
CA ARG A 83 -8.26 -11.22 3.31
C ARG A 83 -8.08 -12.23 4.44
N VAL A 84 -6.96 -12.16 5.16
CA VAL A 84 -6.72 -13.02 6.34
C VAL A 84 -7.79 -12.77 7.40
N TRP A 85 -8.10 -11.49 7.68
CA TRP A 85 -9.15 -11.12 8.62
C TRP A 85 -10.53 -11.61 8.17
N ALA A 86 -10.92 -11.34 6.93
CA ALA A 86 -12.21 -11.72 6.37
C ALA A 86 -12.40 -13.25 6.40
N THR A 87 -11.35 -14.01 6.05
CA THR A 87 -11.35 -15.48 6.14
C THR A 87 -11.59 -15.95 7.57
N ALA A 88 -10.90 -15.36 8.56
CA ALA A 88 -11.12 -15.70 9.97
C ALA A 88 -12.53 -15.34 10.47
N ALA A 89 -13.14 -14.29 9.90
CA ALA A 89 -14.52 -13.89 10.17
C ALA A 89 -15.58 -14.69 9.39
N GLY A 90 -15.16 -15.64 8.53
CA GLY A 90 -16.08 -16.42 7.69
C GLY A 90 -16.65 -15.65 6.50
N ILE A 91 -16.05 -14.52 6.13
CA ILE A 91 -16.45 -13.66 5.02
C ILE A 91 -15.60 -14.02 3.78
N THR A 92 -16.24 -14.40 2.68
CA THR A 92 -15.56 -14.63 1.41
C THR A 92 -15.34 -13.31 0.68
N VAL A 93 -14.08 -12.95 0.44
CA VAL A 93 -13.69 -11.78 -0.34
C VAL A 93 -13.48 -12.20 -1.80
N PRO A 94 -14.15 -11.56 -2.78
CA PRO A 94 -13.91 -11.84 -4.19
C PRO A 94 -12.43 -11.63 -4.59
N PRO A 95 -11.93 -12.37 -5.59
CA PRO A 95 -10.66 -12.04 -6.21
C PRO A 95 -10.77 -10.64 -6.80
N ASP A 96 -9.64 -9.93 -6.81
CA ASP A 96 -9.62 -8.61 -7.40
C ASP A 96 -9.73 -8.77 -8.92
N ALA A 97 -10.49 -7.88 -9.57
CA ALA A 97 -10.22 -7.64 -10.99
C ALA A 97 -8.78 -7.15 -11.06
N ASP A 98 -7.96 -7.76 -11.92
CA ASP A 98 -6.60 -7.32 -12.18
C ASP A 98 -6.67 -5.84 -12.57
N ASP A 99 -6.30 -4.98 -11.63
CA ASP A 99 -6.22 -3.54 -11.81
C ASP A 99 -4.87 -3.27 -12.48
N ASP A 100 -4.71 -3.83 -13.68
CA ASP A 100 -3.68 -3.49 -14.67
C ASP A 100 -4.03 -2.17 -15.39
N SER A 101 -5.02 -1.42 -14.89
CA SER A 101 -5.27 -0.03 -15.25
C SER A 101 -4.29 0.93 -14.54
N ASP A 102 -3.00 0.65 -14.63
CA ASP A 102 -2.05 1.74 -14.84
C ASP A 102 -2.17 2.08 -16.34
N ASP A 103 -3.24 2.80 -16.66
CA ASP A 103 -3.41 3.51 -17.92
C ASP A 103 -2.23 4.48 -18.03
N ASP A 104 -1.19 4.05 -18.76
CA ASP A 104 -0.15 4.90 -19.33
C ASP A 104 -0.80 5.82 -20.38
N GLY A 105 -1.72 6.66 -19.95
CA GLY A 105 -2.25 7.79 -20.68
C GLY A 105 -1.21 8.92 -20.71
N GLU A 106 -0.11 8.68 -21.41
CA GLU A 106 0.67 9.76 -22.02
C GLU A 106 0.00 10.13 -23.34
N ASP A 107 -0.68 11.28 -23.36
CA ASP A 107 -0.98 12.06 -24.58
C ASP A 107 -0.15 13.35 -24.53
#